data_AF-A0A2C9LXB6-F1
#
_entry.id   AF-A0A2C9LXB6-F1
#
_cell.length_a   1.000
_cell.length_b   1.000
_cell.length_c   1.000
_cell.angle_alpha   90.00
_cell.angle_beta   90.00
_cell.angle_gamma   90.00
#
_symmetry.space_group_name_H-M   'P 1'
#
loop_
_entity.id
_entity.type
_entity.pdbx_description
1 polymer ?
#
loop_
_entity_poly.entity_id
_entity_poly.type
_entity_poly.pdbx_seq_one_letter_code
_entity_poly.pdbx_strand_id
1 'polypeptide(L)'
;MGSQMCKPLNNEKSEQDNAETRSTTETRSRQGVSHETQTPPLGESSRHKTCQKNPGHKGYIAAHKFKIKHLPKTHRDQDVLDVIIAASQLTVRVSVRAISPQRPEFWPGSNHCYPHYNEQKSLLRTGSGMVSEVYKYTDGYFERDRVQHHQRKQHCWCANCQRSNTPSSVWWEVFVDTAAHVVFDETEACETSLRLFYDTKDSPLYIINTAVIDFVNVQRDFSKLKCVTCDKHIGEQLQRFFLNFDKFGRRSLTSTLIKETSTG
;
A
#
# COMPACT_ATOMS: atom_id res chain seq x y z
N MET A 1 -21.70 -7.22 -20.12
CA MET A 1 -20.89 -7.49 -18.91
C MET A 1 -21.12 -6.32 -17.96
N GLY A 2 -22.01 -6.46 -16.99
CA GLY A 2 -22.40 -5.38 -16.09
C GLY A 2 -21.30 -5.12 -15.06
N SER A 3 -20.80 -3.88 -14.98
CA SER A 3 -19.92 -3.45 -13.91
C SER A 3 -20.71 -3.49 -12.60
N GLN A 4 -20.32 -4.37 -11.69
CA GLN A 4 -20.97 -4.51 -10.39
C GLN A 4 -20.56 -3.30 -9.56
N MET A 5 -21.44 -2.29 -9.47
CA MET A 5 -21.19 -1.09 -8.65
C MET A 5 -20.83 -1.53 -7.22
N CYS A 6 -19.63 -1.17 -6.78
CA CYS A 6 -19.29 -1.16 -5.37
C CYS A 6 -20.36 -0.35 -4.65
N LYS A 7 -21.16 -1.00 -3.82
CA LYS A 7 -22.06 -0.28 -2.94
C LYS A 7 -21.18 0.43 -1.91
N PRO A 8 -21.29 1.76 -1.76
CA PRO A 8 -20.54 2.47 -0.74
C PRO A 8 -20.85 1.83 0.62
N LEU A 9 -19.80 1.45 1.34
CA LEU A 9 -19.93 1.11 2.75
C LEU A 9 -20.19 2.43 3.48
N ASN A 10 -21.40 2.60 4.02
CA ASN A 10 -21.76 3.77 4.82
C ASN A 10 -20.74 3.92 5.96
N ASN A 11 -19.87 4.92 5.84
CA ASN A 11 -18.89 5.28 6.85
C ASN A 11 -19.33 6.64 7.40
N GLU A 12 -20.02 6.63 8.53
CA GLU A 12 -20.32 7.86 9.28
C GLU A 12 -19.02 8.33 9.94
N LYS A 13 -18.44 9.42 9.45
CA LYS A 13 -17.40 10.16 10.18
C LYS A 13 -17.84 11.61 10.38
N SER A 14 -17.74 12.02 11.64
CA SER A 14 -17.90 13.37 12.16
C SER A 14 -16.73 14.27 11.74
N GLU A 15 -17.05 15.41 11.12
CA GLU A 15 -16.16 16.54 10.91
C GLU A 15 -16.26 17.51 12.10
N GLN A 16 -15.11 17.89 12.69
CA GLN A 16 -14.96 19.13 13.44
C GLN A 16 -13.56 19.70 13.24
N ASP A 17 -13.56 20.86 12.59
CA ASP A 17 -12.71 22.06 12.65
C ASP A 17 -11.30 22.01 13.28
N ASN A 18 -10.31 22.53 12.55
CA ASN A 18 -9.71 23.82 12.92
C ASN A 18 -8.86 24.45 11.81
N ALA A 19 -8.95 25.77 11.75
CA ALA A 19 -8.31 26.65 10.79
C ALA A 19 -6.99 27.26 11.31
N GLU A 20 -6.28 27.85 10.36
CA GLU A 20 -5.35 28.98 10.50
C GLU A 20 -3.87 28.65 10.77
N THR A 21 -3.01 28.85 9.76
CA THR A 21 -1.79 29.67 9.83
C THR A 21 -1.31 30.03 8.41
N ARG A 22 -0.91 31.29 8.24
CA ARG A 22 -0.56 31.99 6.99
C ARG A 22 0.96 31.96 6.70
N SER A 23 1.25 31.97 5.40
CA SER A 23 2.34 32.71 4.72
C SER A 23 3.82 32.30 4.93
N THR A 24 4.42 31.71 3.89
CA THR A 24 5.46 32.32 3.02
C THR A 24 6.16 31.19 2.25
N THR A 25 6.26 31.29 0.92
CA THR A 25 7.51 31.28 0.14
C THR A 25 7.19 31.11 -1.34
N GLU A 26 7.60 32.12 -2.10
CA GLU A 26 7.54 32.25 -3.54
C GLU A 26 8.52 31.32 -4.29
N THR A 27 8.11 30.98 -5.51
CA THR A 27 8.94 30.74 -6.71
C THR A 27 9.91 29.54 -6.69
N ARG A 28 9.35 28.34 -6.89
CA ARG A 28 10.04 27.21 -7.53
C ARG A 28 9.22 26.70 -8.72
N SER A 29 9.14 27.51 -9.77
CA SER A 29 8.50 27.12 -11.04
C SER A 29 9.48 26.31 -11.91
N ARG A 30 8.96 25.26 -12.55
CA ARG A 30 9.52 24.51 -13.70
C ARG A 30 10.56 23.39 -13.47
N GLN A 31 10.39 22.60 -12.42
CA GLN A 31 10.75 21.17 -12.51
C GLN A 31 9.52 20.37 -12.14
N GLY A 32 8.91 19.71 -13.13
CA GLY A 32 7.80 18.80 -12.91
C GLY A 32 8.26 17.70 -11.97
N VAL A 33 7.90 17.82 -10.69
CA VAL A 33 8.09 16.76 -9.72
C VAL A 33 7.12 15.67 -10.15
N SER A 34 7.60 14.69 -10.91
CA SER A 34 6.82 13.51 -11.22
C SER A 34 6.58 12.76 -9.91
N HIS A 35 5.37 12.88 -9.37
CA HIS A 35 4.91 12.04 -8.27
C HIS A 35 4.99 10.56 -8.68
N GLU A 36 5.03 9.65 -7.72
CA GLU A 36 5.45 8.25 -7.91
C GLU A 36 4.37 7.37 -8.57
N THR A 37 3.52 7.94 -9.41
CA THR A 37 2.61 7.19 -10.27
C THR A 37 3.28 6.91 -11.61
N GLN A 38 3.18 5.65 -12.05
CA GLN A 38 3.73 5.21 -13.31
C GLN A 38 2.61 4.68 -14.20
N THR A 39 2.50 5.23 -15.40
CA THR A 39 1.75 4.60 -16.50
C THR A 39 2.69 3.57 -17.12
N PRO A 40 2.42 2.26 -17.02
CA PRO A 40 3.34 1.27 -17.56
C PRO A 40 3.34 1.37 -19.10
N PRO A 41 4.50 1.52 -19.75
CA PRO A 41 4.59 1.13 -21.15
C PRO A 41 4.33 -0.38 -21.26
N LEU A 42 3.89 -0.85 -22.42
CA LEU A 42 3.59 -2.26 -22.74
C LEU A 42 4.77 -3.19 -22.39
N GLY A 43 4.88 -3.64 -21.13
CA GLY A 43 5.91 -4.58 -20.65
C GLY A 43 6.63 -4.15 -19.35
N GLU A 44 6.80 -5.09 -18.42
CA GLU A 44 7.46 -4.85 -17.12
C GLU A 44 8.98 -4.73 -17.21
N SER A 45 9.59 -5.25 -18.28
CA SER A 45 11.06 -5.33 -18.46
C SER A 45 11.71 -4.07 -18.99
N SER A 46 10.95 -3.07 -19.46
CA SER A 46 11.46 -1.82 -20.03
C SER A 46 11.61 -0.68 -19.01
N ARG A 47 11.11 -0.86 -17.78
CA ARG A 47 10.95 0.20 -16.76
C ARG A 47 12.26 0.85 -16.30
N HIS A 48 13.37 0.11 -16.32
CA HIS A 48 14.67 0.66 -15.90
C HIS A 48 15.31 1.60 -16.94
N LYS A 49 14.93 1.49 -18.21
CA LYS A 49 15.57 2.24 -19.30
C LYS A 49 15.09 3.69 -19.37
N THR A 50 13.89 3.97 -18.85
CA THR A 50 13.23 5.28 -18.91
C THR A 50 13.21 6.03 -17.58
N CYS A 51 13.77 5.44 -16.52
CA CYS A 51 13.85 6.10 -15.21
C CYS A 51 14.82 7.29 -15.25
N GLN A 52 14.29 8.49 -15.00
CA GLN A 52 15.10 9.71 -14.94
C GLN A 52 15.75 9.93 -13.56
N LYS A 53 15.15 9.39 -12.48
CA LYS A 53 15.67 9.57 -11.10
C LYS A 53 17.00 8.84 -10.89
N ASN A 54 17.14 7.64 -11.45
CA ASN A 54 18.38 6.86 -11.42
C ASN A 54 18.56 6.14 -12.76
N PRO A 55 19.09 6.84 -13.79
CA PRO A 55 19.23 6.28 -15.14
C PRO A 55 20.05 5.00 -15.15
N GLY A 56 19.46 3.94 -15.71
CA GLY A 56 20.07 2.61 -15.74
C GLY A 56 20.13 1.89 -14.37
N HIS A 57 19.59 2.51 -13.32
CA HIS A 57 19.54 1.96 -11.96
C HIS A 57 20.89 1.41 -11.48
N LYS A 58 21.96 2.19 -11.69
CA LYS A 58 23.31 1.78 -11.30
C LYS A 58 23.35 1.48 -9.80
N GLY A 59 23.88 0.32 -9.44
CA GLY A 59 23.95 -0.13 -8.05
C GLY A 59 22.63 -0.62 -7.46
N TYR A 60 21.58 -0.79 -8.26
CA TYR A 60 20.35 -1.44 -7.80
C TYR A 60 20.62 -2.89 -7.40
N ILE A 61 20.15 -3.25 -6.21
CA ILE A 61 20.26 -4.60 -5.66
C ILE A 61 18.83 -5.10 -5.44
N ALA A 62 18.45 -6.16 -6.16
CA ALA A 62 17.16 -6.80 -5.96
C ALA A 62 17.03 -7.30 -4.51
N ALA A 63 15.82 -7.26 -3.94
CA ALA A 63 15.57 -7.62 -2.54
C ALA A 63 16.13 -9.00 -2.17
N HIS A 64 15.87 -10.02 -3.00
CA HIS A 64 16.39 -11.38 -2.81
C HIS A 64 17.93 -11.51 -2.90
N LYS A 65 18.62 -10.49 -3.44
CA LYS A 65 20.09 -10.43 -3.49
C LYS A 65 20.67 -9.53 -2.41
N PHE A 66 19.84 -8.80 -1.66
CA PHE A 66 20.30 -7.90 -0.62
C PHE A 66 20.89 -8.69 0.55
N LYS A 67 22.01 -8.21 1.10
CA LYS A 67 22.85 -8.92 2.09
C LYS A 67 23.51 -7.89 2.99
N ILE A 68 23.94 -8.29 4.18
CA ILE A 68 24.54 -7.38 5.18
C ILE A 68 25.71 -6.56 4.63
N LYS A 69 26.53 -7.12 3.74
CA LYS A 69 27.67 -6.42 3.13
C LYS A 69 27.27 -5.24 2.24
N HIS A 70 26.02 -5.21 1.76
CA HIS A 70 25.45 -4.11 0.98
C HIS A 70 25.02 -2.93 1.85
N LEU A 71 24.92 -3.11 3.17
CA LEU A 71 24.70 -2.01 4.11
C LEU A 71 26.01 -1.20 4.29
N PRO A 72 25.90 0.12 4.50
CA PRO A 72 27.02 0.95 4.93
C PRO A 72 27.73 0.32 6.13
N LYS A 73 29.06 0.43 6.22
CA LYS A 73 29.86 -0.29 7.23
C LYS A 73 29.35 -0.06 8.67
N THR A 74 28.91 1.16 8.98
CA THR A 74 28.36 1.55 10.29
C THR A 74 26.95 1.01 10.57
N HIS A 75 26.27 0.49 9.56
CA HIS A 75 24.90 -0.04 9.61
C HIS A 75 24.85 -1.54 9.30
N ARG A 76 25.99 -2.25 9.32
CA ARG A 76 26.06 -3.71 9.11
C ARG A 76 25.59 -4.45 10.36
N ASP A 77 24.32 -4.28 10.66
CA ASP A 77 23.62 -4.88 11.78
C ASP A 77 22.60 -5.90 11.22
N GLN A 78 22.49 -7.05 11.87
CA GLN A 78 21.60 -8.12 11.41
C GLN A 78 20.12 -7.73 11.55
N ASP A 79 19.75 -6.99 12.60
CA ASP A 79 18.38 -6.55 12.80
C ASP A 79 17.97 -5.55 11.71
N VAL A 80 18.88 -4.66 11.29
CA VAL A 80 18.64 -3.73 10.17
C VAL A 80 18.41 -4.49 8.86
N LEU A 81 19.23 -5.51 8.59
CA LEU A 81 19.03 -6.37 7.41
C LEU A 81 17.68 -7.07 7.47
N ASP A 82 17.33 -7.67 8.61
CA ASP A 82 16.10 -8.43 8.78
C ASP A 82 14.85 -7.56 8.61
N VAL A 83 14.86 -6.32 9.13
CA VAL A 83 13.78 -5.34 8.91
C VAL A 83 13.65 -4.99 7.43
N ILE A 84 14.75 -4.74 6.72
CA ILE A 84 14.73 -4.41 5.29
C ILE A 84 14.15 -5.57 4.47
N ILE A 85 14.59 -6.80 4.73
CA ILE A 85 14.08 -7.99 4.04
C ILE A 85 12.59 -8.19 4.35
N ALA A 86 12.19 -8.07 5.61
CA ALA A 86 10.78 -8.21 6.00
C ALA A 86 9.89 -7.11 5.37
N ALA A 87 10.35 -5.86 5.32
CA ALA A 87 9.64 -4.77 4.66
C ALA A 87 9.47 -5.03 3.16
N SER A 88 10.50 -5.57 2.50
CA SER A 88 10.43 -5.89 1.06
C SER A 88 9.35 -6.94 0.76
N GLN A 89 9.16 -7.92 1.64
CA GLN A 89 8.14 -8.97 1.51
C GLN A 89 6.69 -8.45 1.68
N LEU A 90 6.53 -7.32 2.38
CA LEU A 90 5.25 -6.65 2.57
C LEU A 90 4.98 -5.57 1.52
N THR A 91 5.94 -5.31 0.63
CA THR A 91 5.78 -4.33 -0.44
C THR A 91 4.85 -4.87 -1.52
N VAL A 92 3.82 -4.12 -1.88
CA VAL A 92 2.83 -4.48 -2.89
C VAL A 92 2.89 -3.51 -4.06
N ARG A 93 2.53 -3.97 -5.25
CA ARG A 93 2.31 -3.08 -6.39
C ARG A 93 0.82 -2.79 -6.49
N VAL A 94 0.47 -1.53 -6.34
CA VAL A 94 -0.89 -1.02 -6.47
C VAL A 94 -1.13 -0.70 -7.94
N SER A 95 -2.19 -1.23 -8.53
CA SER A 95 -2.57 -1.00 -9.93
C SER A 95 -4.00 -0.48 -10.00
N VAL A 96 -4.17 0.74 -10.48
CA VAL A 96 -5.45 1.49 -10.48
C VAL A 96 -5.91 1.70 -11.92
N ARG A 97 -7.15 1.34 -12.22
CA ARG A 97 -7.71 1.51 -13.58
C ARG A 97 -8.66 2.70 -13.70
N ALA A 98 -9.13 3.30 -12.61
CA ALA A 98 -9.95 4.50 -12.66
C ALA A 98 -9.18 5.76 -12.28
N ILE A 99 -9.73 6.90 -12.71
CA ILE A 99 -9.37 8.23 -12.21
C ILE A 99 -10.67 8.81 -11.68
N SER A 100 -10.66 9.21 -10.41
CA SER A 100 -11.81 9.82 -9.78
C SER A 100 -12.07 11.22 -10.34
N PRO A 101 -13.31 11.58 -10.72
CA PRO A 101 -13.66 12.95 -11.06
C PRO A 101 -13.68 13.88 -9.84
N GLN A 102 -13.55 13.35 -8.63
CA GLN A 102 -13.46 14.10 -7.37
C GLN A 102 -12.01 14.45 -6.98
N ARG A 103 -11.00 14.09 -7.79
CA ARG A 103 -9.61 14.56 -7.54
C ARG A 103 -9.60 16.10 -7.46
N PRO A 104 -8.90 16.70 -6.49
CA PRO A 104 -8.81 18.16 -6.41
C PRO A 104 -7.94 18.69 -7.55
N GLU A 105 -8.16 19.94 -7.94
CA GLU A 105 -7.30 20.59 -8.95
C GLU A 105 -5.86 20.76 -8.45
N PHE A 106 -5.71 21.13 -7.18
CA PHE A 106 -4.43 21.41 -6.54
C PHE A 106 -4.23 20.60 -5.26
N TRP A 107 -2.98 20.39 -4.87
CA TRP A 107 -2.64 19.90 -3.54
C TRP A 107 -3.16 20.88 -2.46
N PRO A 108 -3.69 20.39 -1.32
CA PRO A 108 -4.23 21.25 -0.26
C PRO A 108 -3.24 22.33 0.17
N GLY A 109 -3.68 23.60 0.13
CA GLY A 109 -2.88 24.75 0.55
C GLY A 109 -1.77 25.16 -0.43
N SER A 110 -1.80 24.70 -1.68
CA SER A 110 -0.82 25.07 -2.71
C SER A 110 -1.48 25.35 -4.06
N ASN A 111 -0.70 25.88 -5.00
CA ASN A 111 -1.09 26.01 -6.41
C ASN A 111 -0.46 24.91 -7.29
N HIS A 112 0.05 23.83 -6.69
CA HIS A 112 0.62 22.71 -7.43
C HIS A 112 -0.50 21.76 -7.86
N CYS A 113 -0.62 21.48 -9.16
CA CYS A 113 -1.65 20.59 -9.68
C CYS A 113 -1.59 19.21 -9.02
N TYR A 114 -2.76 18.67 -8.65
CA TYR A 114 -2.85 17.31 -8.13
C TYR A 114 -2.62 16.31 -9.28
N PRO A 115 -1.91 15.20 -9.03
CA PRO A 115 -1.67 14.20 -10.07
C PRO A 115 -2.97 13.70 -10.69
N HIS A 116 -3.00 13.65 -12.03
CA HIS A 116 -4.11 13.12 -12.84
C HIS A 116 -5.45 13.88 -12.77
N TYR A 117 -5.51 15.09 -12.19
CA TYR A 117 -6.75 15.88 -12.13
C TYR A 117 -7.43 16.10 -13.50
N ASN A 118 -6.65 16.54 -14.50
CA ASN A 118 -7.15 16.87 -15.85
C ASN A 118 -7.14 15.67 -16.82
N GLU A 119 -6.93 14.45 -16.33
CA GLU A 119 -6.86 13.26 -17.19
C GLU A 119 -8.24 12.63 -17.34
N GLN A 120 -8.82 12.74 -18.53
CA GLN A 120 -10.15 12.17 -18.83
C GLN A 120 -10.12 10.68 -19.17
N LYS A 121 -8.94 10.11 -19.48
CA LYS A 121 -8.81 8.73 -19.91
C LYS A 121 -8.32 7.86 -18.76
N SER A 122 -9.10 6.83 -18.47
CA SER A 122 -8.69 5.67 -17.66
C SER A 122 -7.45 5.03 -18.31
N LEU A 123 -6.28 5.41 -17.81
CA LEU A 123 -5.02 4.72 -18.06
C LEU A 123 -4.73 3.85 -16.85
N LEU A 124 -4.22 2.64 -17.08
CA LEU A 124 -3.68 1.82 -16.01
C LEU A 124 -2.53 2.59 -15.36
N ARG A 125 -2.69 2.93 -14.08
CA ARG A 125 -1.64 3.57 -13.28
C ARG A 125 -1.14 2.58 -12.26
N THR A 126 0.14 2.69 -11.92
CA THR A 126 0.76 1.86 -10.89
C THR A 126 1.49 2.71 -9.88
N GLY A 127 1.45 2.26 -8.63
CA GLY A 127 2.20 2.80 -7.50
C GLY A 127 2.69 1.67 -6.60
N SER A 128 3.32 2.03 -5.50
CA SER A 128 3.75 1.09 -4.47
C SER A 128 2.89 1.25 -3.21
N GLY A 129 2.77 0.19 -2.45
CA GLY A 129 2.19 0.22 -1.11
C GLY A 129 2.90 -0.75 -0.19
N MET A 130 2.57 -0.71 1.09
CA MET A 130 3.08 -1.62 2.09
C MET A 130 1.92 -2.21 2.88
N VAL A 131 1.91 -3.53 3.05
CA VAL A 131 0.97 -4.18 3.96
C VAL A 131 1.28 -3.73 5.39
N SER A 132 0.33 -3.02 6.00
CA SER A 132 0.47 -2.44 7.33
C SER A 132 -0.19 -3.28 8.42
N GLU A 133 -1.23 -4.07 8.08
CA GLU A 133 -1.92 -4.95 9.03
C GLU A 133 -2.48 -6.18 8.31
N VAL A 134 -2.54 -7.31 9.02
CA VAL A 134 -3.14 -8.56 8.52
C VAL A 134 -3.96 -9.21 9.63
N TYR A 135 -5.26 -9.34 9.41
CA TYR A 135 -6.20 -9.95 10.35
C TYR A 135 -6.83 -11.20 9.76
N LYS A 136 -6.66 -12.34 10.43
CA LYS A 136 -7.32 -13.59 10.08
C LYS A 136 -8.62 -13.74 10.84
N TYR A 137 -9.68 -14.08 10.12
CA TYR A 137 -11.00 -14.36 10.67
C TYR A 137 -11.41 -15.79 10.38
N THR A 138 -12.06 -16.41 11.36
CA THR A 138 -12.72 -17.72 11.24
C THR A 138 -14.12 -17.60 11.82
N ASP A 139 -15.13 -17.90 11.00
CA ASP A 139 -16.56 -17.83 11.36
C ASP A 139 -16.95 -16.48 11.97
N GLY A 140 -16.39 -15.38 11.43
CA GLY A 140 -16.67 -14.03 11.91
C GLY A 140 -15.92 -13.59 13.16
N TYR A 141 -14.98 -14.38 13.67
CA TYR A 141 -14.17 -14.02 14.83
C TYR A 141 -12.72 -13.81 14.45
N PHE A 142 -12.13 -12.71 14.94
CA PHE A 142 -10.71 -12.45 14.81
C PHE A 142 -9.91 -13.51 15.59
N GLU A 143 -8.95 -14.17 14.94
CA GLU A 143 -8.29 -15.36 15.49
C GLU A 143 -7.53 -15.09 16.79
N ARG A 144 -6.92 -13.91 16.94
CA ARG A 144 -6.07 -13.59 18.10
C ARG A 144 -6.88 -13.39 19.39
N ASP A 145 -7.93 -12.57 19.31
CA ASP A 145 -8.62 -12.07 20.51
C ASP A 145 -10.07 -12.57 20.63
N ARG A 146 -10.52 -13.41 19.68
CA ARG A 146 -11.92 -13.88 19.58
C ARG A 146 -12.94 -12.75 19.56
N VAL A 147 -12.53 -11.57 19.12
CA VAL A 147 -13.42 -10.42 18.93
C VAL A 147 -14.23 -10.63 17.66
N GLN A 148 -15.54 -10.44 17.75
CA GLN A 148 -16.42 -10.51 16.59
C GLN A 148 -16.02 -9.43 15.58
N HIS A 149 -16.04 -9.76 14.29
CA HIS A 149 -15.83 -8.81 13.20
C HIS A 149 -16.76 -7.60 13.39
N HIS A 150 -16.21 -6.38 13.30
CA HIS A 150 -16.95 -5.14 13.58
C HIS A 150 -18.24 -4.99 12.77
N GLN A 151 -18.25 -5.43 11.51
CA GLN A 151 -19.46 -5.50 10.64
C GLN A 151 -20.29 -6.80 10.77
N ARG A 152 -20.06 -7.63 11.80
CA ARG A 152 -20.74 -8.92 12.05
C ARG A 152 -20.71 -9.91 10.87
N LYS A 153 -19.72 -9.79 9.99
CA LYS A 153 -19.56 -10.71 8.84
C LYS A 153 -19.20 -12.10 9.35
N GLN A 154 -19.89 -13.12 8.82
CA GLN A 154 -19.64 -14.53 9.12
C GLN A 154 -18.80 -15.22 8.05
N HIS A 155 -18.70 -14.62 6.87
CA HIS A 155 -17.98 -15.16 5.72
C HIS A 155 -17.13 -14.09 5.03
N CYS A 156 -16.16 -14.56 4.25
CA CYS A 156 -15.33 -13.75 3.38
C CYS A 156 -16.17 -12.87 2.46
N TRP A 157 -15.81 -11.60 2.35
CA TRP A 157 -16.48 -10.63 1.50
C TRP A 157 -15.70 -10.31 0.21
N CYS A 158 -14.73 -11.13 -0.19
CA CYS A 158 -14.07 -11.00 -1.49
C CYS A 158 -15.05 -11.23 -2.65
N ALA A 159 -14.75 -10.69 -3.83
CA ALA A 159 -15.62 -10.78 -5.00
C ALA A 159 -15.99 -12.22 -5.42
N ASN A 160 -15.13 -13.20 -5.12
CA ASN A 160 -15.41 -14.61 -5.40
C ASN A 160 -16.40 -15.21 -4.39
N CYS A 161 -16.22 -14.94 -3.09
CA CYS A 161 -17.12 -15.43 -2.06
C CYS A 161 -18.51 -14.77 -2.13
N GLN A 162 -18.58 -13.48 -2.49
CA GLN A 162 -19.87 -12.80 -2.67
C GLN A 162 -20.73 -13.39 -3.79
N ARG A 163 -20.10 -14.05 -4.79
CA ARG A 163 -20.79 -14.70 -5.91
C ARG A 163 -20.95 -16.21 -5.71
N SER A 164 -20.40 -16.76 -4.64
CA SER A 164 -20.44 -18.20 -4.34
C SER A 164 -21.61 -18.53 -3.45
N ASN A 165 -22.25 -19.68 -3.68
CA ASN A 165 -23.22 -20.26 -2.74
C ASN A 165 -22.54 -20.90 -1.51
N THR A 166 -21.21 -21.05 -1.55
CA THR A 166 -20.38 -21.60 -0.47
C THR A 166 -19.26 -20.61 -0.15
N PRO A 167 -19.58 -19.45 0.44
CA PRO A 167 -18.57 -18.46 0.80
C PRO A 167 -17.64 -19.01 1.90
N SER A 168 -16.33 -18.70 1.83
CA SER A 168 -15.38 -19.18 2.83
C SER A 168 -15.67 -18.58 4.20
N SER A 169 -15.68 -19.40 5.25
CA SER A 169 -15.75 -18.92 6.63
C SER A 169 -14.37 -18.57 7.21
N VAL A 170 -13.29 -18.83 6.47
CA VAL A 170 -11.93 -18.37 6.81
C VAL A 170 -11.46 -17.34 5.79
N TRP A 171 -11.00 -16.18 6.26
CA TRP A 171 -10.47 -15.13 5.38
C TRP A 171 -9.45 -14.25 6.10
N TRP A 172 -8.77 -13.42 5.32
CA TRP A 172 -7.82 -12.42 5.78
C TRP A 172 -8.26 -11.06 5.30
N GLU A 173 -8.36 -10.11 6.23
CA GLU A 173 -8.37 -8.68 5.91
C GLU A 173 -6.93 -8.18 5.92
N VAL A 174 -6.55 -7.48 4.85
CA VAL A 174 -5.19 -7.00 4.61
C VAL A 174 -5.27 -5.49 4.42
N PHE A 175 -4.61 -4.74 5.28
CA PHE A 175 -4.54 -3.29 5.16
C PHE A 175 -3.25 -2.91 4.44
N VAL A 176 -3.37 -1.99 3.48
CA VAL A 176 -2.24 -1.52 2.67
C VAL A 176 -2.19 -0.01 2.74
N ASP A 177 -1.04 0.49 3.20
CA ASP A 177 -0.72 1.90 3.17
C ASP A 177 -0.09 2.23 1.81
N THR A 178 -0.60 3.27 1.16
CA THR A 178 -0.09 3.82 -0.10
C THR A 178 -0.28 5.34 -0.12
N ALA A 179 0.06 5.98 -1.21
CA ALA A 179 -0.11 7.42 -1.36
C ALA A 179 -1.53 7.79 -1.84
N ALA A 180 -2.08 8.90 -1.36
CA ALA A 180 -3.40 9.39 -1.76
C ALA A 180 -3.45 9.79 -3.25
N HIS A 181 -2.32 10.22 -3.82
CA HIS A 181 -2.28 10.45 -5.27
C HIS A 181 -2.30 9.16 -6.09
N VAL A 182 -1.95 8.00 -5.51
CA VAL A 182 -2.06 6.69 -6.16
C VAL A 182 -3.54 6.25 -6.16
N VAL A 183 -4.14 6.11 -4.97
CA VAL A 183 -5.57 5.79 -4.80
C VAL A 183 -6.23 6.89 -3.96
N PHE A 184 -7.06 7.70 -4.63
CA PHE A 184 -7.65 8.90 -4.05
C PHE A 184 -8.93 8.64 -3.26
N ASP A 185 -9.83 7.81 -3.78
CA ASP A 185 -11.15 7.57 -3.18
C ASP A 185 -11.70 6.17 -3.49
N GLU A 186 -12.96 5.93 -3.11
CA GLU A 186 -13.65 4.65 -3.30
C GLU A 186 -13.82 4.28 -4.78
N THR A 187 -14.00 5.27 -5.66
CA THR A 187 -14.15 5.03 -7.10
C THR A 187 -12.86 4.44 -7.67
N GLU A 188 -11.71 4.95 -7.23
CA GLU A 188 -10.41 4.39 -7.60
C GLU A 188 -10.10 3.07 -6.89
N ALA A 189 -10.42 2.94 -5.61
CA ALA A 189 -10.18 1.73 -4.83
C ALA A 189 -10.91 0.52 -5.42
N CYS A 190 -12.15 0.69 -5.88
CA CYS A 190 -12.92 -0.37 -6.53
C CYS A 190 -12.31 -0.89 -7.84
N GLU A 191 -11.56 -0.03 -8.53
CA GLU A 191 -10.84 -0.38 -9.75
C GLU A 191 -9.34 -0.61 -9.49
N THR A 192 -9.00 -0.92 -8.22
CA THR A 192 -7.64 -1.21 -7.78
C THR A 192 -7.40 -2.70 -7.62
N SER A 193 -6.21 -3.14 -8.02
CA SER A 193 -5.69 -4.48 -7.77
C SER A 193 -4.28 -4.41 -7.18
N LEU A 194 -3.97 -5.32 -6.28
CA LEU A 194 -2.68 -5.45 -5.63
C LEU A 194 -1.96 -6.67 -6.18
N ARG A 195 -0.75 -6.48 -6.72
CA ARG A 195 0.16 -7.59 -7.03
C ARG A 195 1.11 -7.81 -5.86
N LEU A 196 1.18 -9.05 -5.39
CA LEU A 196 2.02 -9.49 -4.28
C LEU A 196 3.25 -10.27 -4.80
N PHE A 197 4.28 -10.37 -3.97
CA PHE A 197 5.42 -11.29 -4.12
C PHE A 197 6.15 -11.23 -5.49
N TYR A 198 6.27 -10.03 -6.06
CA TYR A 198 6.73 -9.79 -7.43
C TYR A 198 8.23 -9.48 -7.54
N ASP A 199 9.05 -10.03 -6.65
CA ASP A 199 10.50 -9.75 -6.55
C ASP A 199 11.31 -10.13 -7.79
N THR A 200 10.79 -11.07 -8.60
CA THR A 200 11.46 -11.57 -9.81
C THR A 200 10.50 -11.61 -10.98
N LYS A 201 11.06 -11.69 -12.20
CA LYS A 201 10.24 -11.80 -13.43
C LYS A 201 9.40 -13.08 -13.46
N ASP A 202 9.91 -14.15 -12.86
CA ASP A 202 9.29 -15.47 -12.81
C ASP A 202 8.44 -15.68 -11.54
N SER A 203 8.29 -14.63 -10.71
CA SER A 203 7.44 -14.68 -9.52
C SER A 203 6.00 -15.03 -9.92
N PRO A 204 5.35 -15.97 -9.22
CA PRO A 204 3.96 -16.31 -9.50
C PRO A 204 3.05 -15.09 -9.37
N LEU A 205 1.97 -15.08 -10.14
CA LEU A 205 1.04 -13.96 -10.17
C LEU A 205 0.01 -14.11 -9.04
N TYR A 206 0.27 -13.45 -7.92
CA TYR A 206 -0.69 -13.33 -6.82
C TYR A 206 -1.36 -11.95 -6.85
N ILE A 207 -2.68 -11.93 -7.01
CA ILE A 207 -3.47 -10.69 -7.12
C ILE A 207 -4.58 -10.69 -6.07
N ILE A 208 -4.70 -9.59 -5.32
CA ILE A 208 -5.91 -9.24 -4.58
C ILE A 208 -6.64 -8.16 -5.36
N ASN A 209 -7.89 -8.42 -5.76
CA ASN A 209 -8.70 -7.55 -6.62
C ASN A 209 -9.93 -6.96 -5.92
N THR A 210 -9.98 -7.07 -4.58
CA THR A 210 -11.02 -6.46 -3.77
C THR A 210 -10.33 -5.48 -2.84
N ALA A 211 -10.51 -4.18 -3.09
CA ALA A 211 -9.99 -3.09 -2.27
C ALA A 211 -11.11 -2.06 -2.04
N VAL A 212 -11.15 -1.50 -0.83
CA VAL A 212 -12.01 -0.39 -0.44
C VAL A 212 -11.18 0.62 0.34
N ILE A 213 -11.58 1.89 0.37
CA ILE A 213 -10.92 2.88 1.22
C ILE A 213 -11.27 2.61 2.68
N ASP A 214 -10.25 2.50 3.52
CA ASP A 214 -10.40 2.54 4.97
C ASP A 214 -10.25 3.99 5.49
N PHE A 215 -9.22 4.67 5.00
CA PHE A 215 -8.89 6.04 5.36
C PHE A 215 -8.10 6.74 4.26
N VAL A 216 -8.36 8.02 4.02
CA VAL A 216 -7.56 8.85 3.12
C VAL A 216 -7.28 10.21 3.75
N ASN A 217 -6.05 10.69 3.60
CA ASN A 217 -5.61 12.01 3.98
C ASN A 217 -4.79 12.63 2.84
N VAL A 218 -5.45 13.45 2.03
CA VAL A 218 -4.86 14.10 0.85
C VAL A 218 -3.73 15.05 1.23
N GLN A 219 -3.85 15.76 2.35
CA GLN A 219 -2.84 16.73 2.81
C GLN A 219 -1.51 16.05 3.15
N ARG A 220 -1.56 14.83 3.70
CA ARG A 220 -0.38 14.00 4.00
C ARG A 220 -0.03 13.02 2.89
N ASP A 221 -0.74 13.10 1.76
CA ASP A 221 -0.61 12.18 0.63
C ASP A 221 -0.67 10.70 1.07
N PHE A 222 -1.60 10.36 1.96
CA PHE A 222 -1.71 9.05 2.56
C PHE A 222 -3.07 8.42 2.27
N SER A 223 -3.08 7.15 1.88
CA SER A 223 -4.28 6.35 1.68
C SER A 223 -4.09 4.96 2.26
N LYS A 224 -5.08 4.50 3.00
CA LYS A 224 -5.13 3.17 3.59
C LYS A 224 -6.26 2.40 2.93
N LEU A 225 -5.88 1.31 2.27
CA LEU A 225 -6.80 0.40 1.61
C LEU A 225 -7.09 -0.76 2.54
N LYS A 226 -8.35 -1.17 2.62
CA LYS A 226 -8.74 -2.45 3.18
C LYS A 226 -9.01 -3.43 2.05
N CYS A 227 -8.29 -4.54 2.06
CA CYS A 227 -8.39 -5.60 1.07
C CYS A 227 -8.77 -6.92 1.74
N VAL A 228 -9.23 -7.89 0.94
CA VAL A 228 -9.66 -9.19 1.46
C VAL A 228 -9.24 -10.34 0.55
N THR A 229 -8.82 -11.45 1.16
CA THR A 229 -8.59 -12.72 0.46
C THR A 229 -9.09 -13.90 1.30
N CYS A 230 -9.62 -14.92 0.64
CA CYS A 230 -9.86 -16.25 1.23
C CYS A 230 -8.88 -17.31 0.71
N ASP A 231 -7.89 -16.90 -0.10
CA ASP A 231 -6.80 -17.78 -0.49
C ASP A 231 -5.89 -17.99 0.73
N LYS A 232 -5.93 -19.21 1.26
CA LYS A 232 -5.17 -19.61 2.43
C LYS A 232 -3.66 -19.43 2.25
N HIS A 233 -3.14 -19.74 1.06
CA HIS A 233 -1.71 -19.63 0.80
C HIS A 233 -1.26 -18.16 0.86
N ILE A 234 -2.01 -17.27 0.21
CA ILE A 234 -1.71 -15.82 0.25
C ILE A 234 -1.86 -15.28 1.68
N GLY A 235 -2.97 -15.59 2.34
CA GLY A 235 -3.27 -15.09 3.68
C GLY A 235 -2.26 -15.50 4.74
N GLU A 236 -1.92 -16.78 4.81
CA GLU A 236 -0.92 -17.30 5.76
C GLU A 236 0.48 -16.74 5.47
N GLN A 237 0.82 -16.57 4.19
CA GLN A 237 2.11 -16.01 3.81
C GLN A 237 2.25 -14.54 4.21
N LEU A 238 1.23 -13.70 3.96
CA LEU A 238 1.19 -12.30 4.40
C LEU A 238 1.23 -12.19 5.92
N GLN A 239 0.45 -12.99 6.63
CA GLN A 239 0.44 -13.00 8.10
C GLN A 239 1.83 -13.32 8.66
N ARG A 240 2.53 -14.31 8.08
CA ARG A 240 3.91 -14.64 8.46
C ARG A 240 4.88 -13.49 8.21
N PHE A 241 4.82 -12.86 7.04
CA PHE A 241 5.70 -11.71 6.73
C PHE A 241 5.43 -10.53 7.65
N PHE A 242 4.16 -10.27 7.97
CA PHE A 242 3.77 -9.21 8.88
C PHE A 242 4.28 -9.45 10.30
N LEU A 243 4.11 -10.66 10.83
CA LEU A 243 4.62 -11.03 12.16
C LEU A 243 6.16 -10.95 12.23
N ASN A 244 6.85 -11.31 11.15
CA ASN A 244 8.30 -11.14 11.08
C ASN A 244 8.69 -9.65 11.13
N PHE A 245 8.03 -8.80 10.33
CA PHE A 245 8.30 -7.37 10.32
C PHE A 245 8.05 -6.72 11.69
N ASP A 246 6.92 -6.99 12.33
CA ASP A 246 6.60 -6.48 13.67
C ASP A 246 7.63 -6.94 14.73
N LYS A 247 8.03 -8.22 14.68
CA LYS A 247 9.06 -8.78 15.57
C LYS A 247 10.40 -8.05 15.43
N PHE A 248 10.85 -7.80 14.20
CA PHE A 248 12.13 -7.14 13.96
C PHE A 248 12.08 -5.63 14.22
N GLY A 249 10.97 -4.98 13.89
CA GLY A 249 10.75 -3.56 14.18
C GLY A 249 10.86 -3.24 15.67
N ARG A 250 10.23 -4.05 16.54
CA ARG A 250 10.32 -3.85 18.00
C ARG A 250 11.72 -4.08 18.57
N ARG A 251 12.50 -5.00 18.00
CA ARG A 251 13.90 -5.25 18.41
C ARG A 251 14.83 -4.10 18.05
N SER A 252 14.67 -3.54 16.85
CA SER A 252 15.48 -2.42 16.38
C SER A 252 15.30 -1.18 17.27
N LEU A 253 14.06 -0.88 17.67
CA LEU A 253 13.76 0.23 18.59
C LEU A 253 14.38 0.01 19.99
N THR A 254 14.35 -1.20 20.51
CA THR A 254 14.93 -1.52 21.83
C THR A 254 16.46 -1.52 21.83
N SER A 255 17.10 -2.00 20.76
CA SER A 255 18.57 -1.97 20.60
C SER A 255 19.13 -0.55 20.52
N THR A 256 18.42 0.37 19.85
CA THR A 256 18.84 1.77 19.73
C THR A 256 18.81 2.48 21.09
N LEU A 257 17.75 2.26 21.89
CA LEU A 257 17.62 2.84 23.23
C LEU A 257 18.71 2.37 24.23
N ILE A 258 19.23 1.15 24.07
CA ILE A 258 20.28 0.62 24.95
C ILE A 258 21.66 1.20 24.58
N LYS A 259 21.91 1.44 23.28
CA LYS A 259 23.19 2.01 22.83
C LYS A 259 23.34 3.48 23.25
N GLU A 260 22.26 4.25 23.26
CA GLU A 260 22.27 5.66 23.68
C GLU A 260 22.50 5.84 25.20
N THR A 261 22.12 4.85 26.01
CA THR A 261 22.28 4.90 27.47
C THR A 261 23.66 4.41 27.96
N SER A 262 24.47 3.80 27.09
CA SER A 262 25.78 3.23 27.44
C SER A 262 26.98 4.11 27.08
N THR A 263 26.74 5.31 26.53
CA THR A 263 27.79 6.25 26.07
C THR A 263 27.83 7.57 26.85
N GLY A 264 27.19 7.63 28.03
CA GLY A 264 27.28 8.73 28.99
C GLY A 264 27.99 8.29 30.26
#